data_AF-A0A177WH07-F1
#
_entry.id   AF-A0A177WH07-F1
#
_cell.length_a   1.000
_cell.length_b   1.000
_cell.length_c   1.000
_cell.angle_alpha   90.00
_cell.angle_beta   90.00
_cell.angle_gamma   90.00
#
_symmetry.space_group_name_H-M   'P 1'
#
loop_
_entity.id
_entity.type
_entity.pdbx_description
1 polymer ?
#
loop_
_entity_poly.entity_id
_entity_poly.type
_entity_poly.pdbx_seq_one_letter_code
_entity_poly.pdbx_strand_id
1 'polypeptide(L)'
;MTVSSTDSSLLPFSLSSFSENPGYWGPSLSTLPSSILHIPYAPFIKSDRVGKMADWSLPAETDTTRRSSPSNTLPTTAFTYLSSADYDDDASFSVVDRATTINSRFNRPPTSTATRGAFSGGRGGLRSTTGRTTAQSGAWGAARSNTSNSATTRSNVPGSNSRLQSTSAASTGARRGGGRFADRQAKIREPSVKVDPNWDVVEELDFARISKLYYQCDPPVDIAVYGSVQYIDKAYERISSKNEKPLLVTKKTHHNVTAFDDPVLQNLAKSADGYTIITTSSVLAALMASTRSINSFDIIVTKKKNIVYLDKRDGGVLDLPTVNENASDAPMDGPDKATNINSPLALAHEAGDIVRSYSQQVLREAERVTFTNPSPFSHGEPAEALVSAAYRYRQWQLGEMKLIARTQIDAAVHQPGAGLDTEPPSGVAFSSASESDTLYATIRSLNEFDPRAPGAGGAPSWRQKLDSQRGAVVATELKNNANKLCRWTIESLLASADQIRLGFVSRSNPRDRKRHGILGSMVYKPDDLATHIHLNVGAGWGLVKAFGDLCEGLDDGKYLLMRDPNKPVLKLYKVLSAAAIAAKLAAEAASSGVEDQQQADEDAY
;
A
#
# COMPACT_ATOMS: atom_id res chain seq x y z
N MET A 1 53.83 -15.76 -0.90
CA MET A 1 54.20 -15.96 0.52
C MET A 1 52.92 -15.88 1.34
N THR A 2 52.43 -17.03 1.79
CA THR A 2 51.23 -17.17 2.63
C THR A 2 51.59 -16.89 4.07
N VAL A 3 51.06 -15.81 4.65
CA VAL A 3 51.13 -15.55 6.09
C VAL A 3 49.88 -16.17 6.72
N SER A 4 50.06 -17.30 7.41
CA SER A 4 49.04 -17.87 8.27
C SER A 4 49.08 -17.15 9.62
N SER A 5 48.14 -16.25 9.88
CA SER A 5 47.84 -15.77 11.22
C SER A 5 46.41 -16.16 11.58
N THR A 6 46.29 -17.21 12.38
CA THR A 6 45.06 -17.60 13.06
C THR A 6 44.80 -16.63 14.21
N ASP A 7 43.99 -15.60 13.95
CA ASP A 7 43.42 -14.75 15.01
C ASP A 7 41.90 -14.74 14.82
N SER A 8 41.21 -15.56 15.62
CA SER A 8 39.80 -15.92 15.46
C SER A 8 38.82 -14.91 16.09
N SER A 9 39.15 -13.60 16.03
CA SER A 9 38.32 -12.53 16.60
C SER A 9 37.97 -11.41 15.61
N LEU A 10 38.41 -11.49 14.35
CA LEU A 10 38.11 -10.50 13.32
C LEU A 10 37.22 -11.11 12.24
N LEU A 11 36.20 -10.34 11.81
CA LEU A 11 35.30 -10.71 10.71
C LEU A 11 36.12 -11.11 9.47
N PRO A 12 35.78 -12.22 8.78
CA PRO A 12 36.54 -12.67 7.63
C PRO A 12 36.46 -11.62 6.51
N PHE A 13 37.59 -10.98 6.23
CA PHE A 13 37.76 -10.08 5.11
C PHE A 13 38.78 -10.68 4.15
N SER A 14 38.31 -11.14 2.99
CA SER A 14 39.18 -11.55 1.89
C SER A 14 39.41 -10.39 0.94
N LEU A 15 40.68 -10.15 0.60
CA LEU A 15 41.02 -9.23 -0.47
C LEU A 15 40.43 -9.74 -1.79
N SER A 16 39.66 -8.89 -2.47
CA SER A 16 39.16 -9.18 -3.80
C SER A 16 40.33 -9.30 -4.77
N SER A 17 40.28 -10.27 -5.67
CA SER A 17 41.27 -10.41 -6.73
C SER A 17 41.20 -9.21 -7.68
N PHE A 18 42.35 -8.67 -8.05
CA PHE A 18 42.49 -7.63 -9.08
C PHE A 18 43.44 -8.11 -10.17
N SER A 19 43.22 -7.67 -11.40
CA SER A 19 44.07 -7.99 -12.53
C SER A 19 45.25 -7.03 -12.59
N GLU A 20 46.48 -7.55 -12.66
CA GLU A 20 47.68 -6.75 -12.87
C GLU A 20 48.01 -6.67 -14.37
N ASN A 21 48.12 -5.44 -14.91
CA ASN A 21 48.51 -5.19 -16.28
C ASN A 21 49.84 -4.42 -16.32
N PRO A 22 50.99 -5.12 -16.45
CA PRO A 22 52.29 -4.48 -16.48
C PRO A 22 52.47 -3.70 -17.80
N GLY A 23 52.45 -2.37 -17.72
CA GLY A 23 52.80 -1.47 -18.83
C GLY A 23 51.67 -0.56 -19.33
N TYR A 24 50.42 -0.78 -18.92
CA TYR A 24 49.28 0.06 -19.33
C TYR A 24 48.25 0.17 -18.20
N TRP A 25 47.62 1.34 -18.08
CA TRP A 25 46.42 1.48 -17.26
C TRP A 25 45.17 1.14 -18.08
N GLY A 26 44.33 0.25 -17.56
CA GLY A 26 43.06 -0.13 -18.18
C GLY A 26 42.80 -1.64 -18.18
N PRO A 27 41.64 -2.08 -18.69
CA PRO A 27 41.30 -3.50 -18.82
C PRO A 27 42.13 -4.17 -19.91
N SER A 28 42.56 -5.41 -19.68
CA SER A 28 43.17 -6.27 -20.69
C SER A 28 42.21 -7.39 -21.09
N LEU A 29 42.47 -8.06 -22.21
CA LEU A 29 41.67 -9.20 -22.66
C LEU A 29 41.62 -10.34 -21.62
N SER A 30 42.65 -10.48 -20.78
CA SER A 30 42.69 -11.43 -19.65
C SER A 30 41.86 -10.98 -18.45
N THR A 31 41.34 -9.74 -18.44
CA THR A 31 40.47 -9.19 -17.39
C THR A 31 38.98 -9.43 -17.68
N LEU A 32 38.63 -9.85 -18.89
CA LEU A 32 37.24 -10.14 -19.24
C LEU A 32 36.78 -11.42 -18.52
N PRO A 33 35.57 -11.44 -17.93
CA PRO A 33 35.02 -12.65 -17.34
C PRO A 33 34.97 -13.79 -18.36
N SER A 34 35.40 -14.99 -17.95
CA SER A 34 35.32 -16.21 -18.77
C SER A 34 33.90 -16.51 -19.23
N SER A 35 32.88 -16.07 -18.50
CA SER A 35 31.47 -16.21 -18.85
C SER A 35 31.03 -15.46 -20.10
N ILE A 36 31.74 -14.41 -20.52
CA ILE A 36 31.39 -13.59 -21.71
C ILE A 36 32.38 -13.72 -22.86
N LEU A 37 33.53 -14.36 -22.63
CA LEU A 37 34.63 -14.43 -23.61
C LEU A 37 34.26 -15.25 -24.87
N HIS A 38 33.29 -16.16 -24.74
CA HIS A 38 32.79 -17.01 -25.85
C HIS A 38 31.44 -16.56 -26.39
N ILE A 39 30.90 -15.41 -25.96
CA ILE A 39 29.60 -14.90 -26.39
C ILE A 39 29.80 -13.71 -27.33
N PRO A 40 29.28 -13.75 -28.57
CA PRO A 40 29.28 -12.58 -29.46
C PRO A 40 28.59 -11.40 -28.78
N TYR A 41 29.33 -10.30 -28.61
CA TYR A 41 28.79 -9.12 -27.95
C TYR A 41 27.82 -8.37 -28.86
N ALA A 42 26.61 -8.13 -28.35
CA ALA A 42 25.63 -7.23 -28.97
C ALA A 42 25.10 -6.26 -27.90
N PRO A 43 25.10 -4.94 -28.15
CA PRO A 43 24.53 -3.98 -27.23
C PRO A 43 23.00 -4.11 -27.17
N PHE A 44 22.42 -4.02 -25.98
CA PHE A 44 20.98 -4.07 -25.77
C PHE A 44 20.57 -3.20 -24.56
N ILE A 45 19.30 -2.80 -24.51
CA ILE A 45 18.74 -2.01 -23.41
C ILE A 45 17.63 -2.83 -22.73
N LYS A 46 17.76 -3.08 -21.43
CA LYS A 46 16.79 -3.90 -20.67
C LYS A 46 15.37 -3.29 -20.60
N SER A 47 15.25 -1.98 -20.83
CA SER A 47 13.96 -1.28 -20.84
C SER A 47 13.24 -1.33 -22.20
N ASP A 48 13.86 -1.92 -23.22
CA ASP A 48 13.21 -2.05 -24.52
C ASP A 48 11.98 -2.95 -24.42
N ARG A 49 10.93 -2.58 -25.16
CA ARG A 49 9.70 -3.37 -25.18
C ARG A 49 9.96 -4.70 -25.87
N VAL A 50 9.78 -5.78 -25.13
CA VAL A 50 9.77 -7.15 -25.65
C VAL A 50 8.31 -7.51 -26.04
N GLY A 51 8.11 -8.22 -27.15
CA GLY A 51 6.77 -8.70 -27.55
C GLY A 51 6.38 -8.53 -29.02
N LYS A 52 7.34 -8.31 -29.93
CA LYS A 52 7.06 -8.33 -31.37
C LYS A 52 6.86 -9.78 -31.83
N MET A 53 5.70 -10.07 -32.41
CA MET A 53 5.43 -11.37 -33.03
C MET A 53 6.00 -11.39 -34.45
N ALA A 54 6.63 -12.49 -34.85
CA ALA A 54 6.94 -12.77 -36.24
C ALA A 54 5.76 -13.54 -36.83
N ASP A 55 5.19 -13.02 -37.92
CA ASP A 55 4.07 -13.66 -38.62
C ASP A 55 4.45 -13.81 -40.09
N TRP A 56 4.61 -15.06 -40.52
CA TRP A 56 4.96 -15.43 -41.89
C TRP A 56 3.72 -15.55 -42.81
N SER A 57 2.51 -15.35 -42.28
CA SER A 57 1.27 -15.41 -43.06
C SER A 57 0.79 -14.05 -43.57
N LEU A 58 1.34 -12.95 -43.03
CA LEU A 58 0.96 -11.59 -43.39
C LEU A 58 1.81 -11.06 -44.57
N PRO A 59 1.17 -10.43 -45.58
CA PRO A 59 1.92 -9.76 -46.65
C PRO A 59 2.70 -8.56 -46.09
N ALA A 60 3.90 -8.35 -46.63
CA ALA A 60 4.93 -7.45 -46.09
C ALA A 60 4.52 -5.97 -45.87
N GLU A 61 3.35 -5.51 -46.35
CA GLU A 61 3.01 -4.09 -46.46
C GLU A 61 1.83 -3.58 -45.61
N THR A 62 1.11 -4.42 -44.85
CA THR A 62 -0.16 -3.97 -44.23
C THR A 62 -0.08 -3.27 -42.86
N ASP A 63 1.10 -2.99 -42.30
CA ASP A 63 1.18 -2.37 -40.97
C ASP A 63 2.19 -1.21 -40.85
N THR A 64 1.87 -0.11 -41.53
CA THR A 64 2.63 1.16 -41.42
C THR A 64 2.24 2.01 -40.22
N THR A 65 1.14 1.68 -39.52
CA THR A 65 0.63 2.47 -38.38
C THR A 65 1.08 1.97 -37.01
N ARG A 66 1.51 0.70 -36.90
CA ARG A 66 2.13 0.15 -35.68
C ARG A 66 3.66 0.12 -35.71
N ARG A 67 4.27 0.52 -36.84
CA ARG A 67 5.74 0.52 -37.02
C ARG A 67 6.47 1.77 -36.50
N SER A 68 5.78 2.75 -35.91
CA SER A 68 6.44 3.90 -35.28
C SER A 68 7.00 3.54 -33.89
N SER A 69 8.07 2.74 -33.92
CA SER A 69 9.20 2.63 -32.97
C SER A 69 9.03 1.86 -31.64
N PRO A 70 10.14 1.28 -31.11
CA PRO A 70 11.53 1.66 -31.39
C PRO A 70 12.24 0.76 -32.41
N SER A 71 12.77 1.39 -33.46
CA SER A 71 14.13 1.10 -33.90
C SER A 71 15.01 1.01 -32.65
N ASN A 72 15.78 -0.05 -32.51
CA ASN A 72 16.84 -0.16 -31.52
C ASN A 72 17.64 1.16 -31.58
N THR A 73 17.77 1.88 -30.47
CA THR A 73 18.47 3.19 -30.45
C THR A 73 19.97 3.03 -30.67
N LEU A 74 20.47 1.80 -30.51
CA LEU A 74 21.83 1.38 -30.82
C LEU A 74 21.81 0.50 -32.09
N PRO A 75 22.69 0.78 -33.08
CA PRO A 75 22.82 -0.10 -34.24
C PRO A 75 23.35 -1.46 -33.78
N THR A 76 22.52 -2.51 -33.89
CA THR A 76 22.95 -3.89 -33.66
C THR A 76 23.23 -4.55 -35.01
N THR A 77 24.49 -4.92 -35.24
CA THR A 77 24.96 -5.58 -36.47
C THR A 77 25.32 -7.05 -36.26
N ALA A 78 25.31 -7.53 -35.01
CA ALA A 78 25.82 -8.86 -34.65
C ALA A 78 24.94 -10.01 -35.17
N PHE A 79 23.65 -9.77 -35.43
CA PHE A 79 22.70 -10.79 -35.90
C PHE A 79 22.21 -10.55 -37.34
N THR A 80 22.73 -9.53 -38.03
CA THR A 80 22.36 -9.24 -39.43
C THR A 80 22.90 -10.31 -40.41
N TYR A 81 23.90 -11.10 -39.98
CA TYR A 81 24.49 -12.16 -40.80
C TYR A 81 23.56 -13.35 -41.08
N LEU A 82 22.42 -13.48 -40.40
CA LEU A 82 21.40 -14.49 -40.71
C LEU A 82 20.31 -14.00 -41.69
N SER A 83 20.24 -12.70 -42.00
CA SER A 83 19.22 -12.16 -42.92
C SER A 83 19.75 -11.82 -44.31
N SER A 84 21.01 -12.16 -44.59
CA SER A 84 21.65 -11.92 -45.89
C SER A 84 21.72 -13.22 -46.70
N ALA A 85 20.56 -13.73 -47.09
CA ALA A 85 20.38 -14.76 -48.11
C ALA A 85 18.89 -15.12 -48.23
N ASP A 86 18.06 -14.17 -48.69
CA ASP A 86 16.79 -14.49 -49.35
C ASP A 86 17.11 -15.24 -50.66
N TYR A 87 17.55 -16.49 -50.53
CA TYR A 87 17.44 -17.46 -51.61
C TYR A 87 16.06 -18.10 -51.45
N ASP A 88 15.13 -17.60 -52.27
CA ASP A 88 13.85 -18.21 -52.61
C ASP A 88 12.85 -18.41 -51.45
N ASP A 89 12.34 -17.31 -50.87
CA ASP A 89 11.05 -17.32 -50.14
C ASP A 89 9.86 -17.37 -51.13
N ASP A 90 9.95 -18.27 -52.11
CA ASP A 90 8.89 -18.51 -53.06
C ASP A 90 7.96 -19.60 -52.50
N ALA A 91 6.69 -19.24 -52.28
CA ALA A 91 5.58 -20.19 -52.08
C ALA A 91 5.28 -21.06 -53.33
N SER A 92 6.28 -21.24 -54.21
CA SER A 92 6.20 -21.95 -55.49
C SER A 92 6.33 -23.47 -55.36
N PHE A 93 6.75 -23.98 -54.20
CA PHE A 93 6.86 -25.41 -53.93
C PHE A 93 5.51 -26.00 -53.48
N SER A 94 4.94 -26.90 -54.28
CA SER A 94 3.77 -27.70 -53.91
C SER A 94 4.17 -29.02 -53.24
N VAL A 95 3.46 -29.42 -52.18
CA VAL A 95 3.62 -30.73 -51.55
C VAL A 95 3.03 -31.82 -52.45
N VAL A 96 3.83 -32.85 -52.78
CA VAL A 96 3.37 -33.99 -53.59
C VAL A 96 2.66 -34.99 -52.69
N ASP A 97 1.33 -35.06 -52.80
CA ASP A 97 0.53 -36.01 -52.03
C ASP A 97 0.30 -37.32 -52.80
N ARG A 98 0.61 -38.45 -52.16
CA ARG A 98 0.56 -39.80 -52.78
C ARG A 98 -0.73 -40.52 -52.37
N ALA A 99 -1.88 -39.91 -52.65
CA ALA A 99 -3.19 -40.50 -52.38
C ALA A 99 -4.18 -40.28 -53.54
N THR A 100 -4.75 -41.38 -54.01
CA THR A 100 -5.65 -41.49 -55.15
C THR A 100 -7.04 -40.90 -54.87
N THR A 101 -7.34 -39.79 -55.55
CA THR A 101 -8.61 -39.31 -56.11
C THR A 101 -9.95 -39.80 -55.53
N ILE A 102 -10.76 -38.85 -55.02
CA ILE A 102 -12.16 -38.66 -55.47
C ILE A 102 -12.42 -37.15 -55.67
N ASN A 103 -12.81 -36.79 -56.89
CA ASN A 103 -13.01 -35.43 -57.39
C ASN A 103 -14.36 -34.82 -56.98
N SER A 104 -14.34 -33.52 -56.64
CA SER A 104 -15.48 -32.61 -56.81
C SER A 104 -15.02 -31.18 -57.12
N ARG A 105 -14.69 -30.98 -58.41
CA ARG A 105 -14.98 -29.81 -59.26
C ARG A 105 -14.97 -28.42 -58.60
N PHE A 106 -13.78 -27.81 -58.58
CA PHE A 106 -13.62 -26.35 -58.65
C PHE A 106 -13.68 -25.93 -60.13
N ASN A 107 -14.59 -25.03 -60.49
CA ASN A 107 -14.56 -24.36 -61.78
C ASN A 107 -14.61 -22.85 -61.56
N ARG A 108 -13.52 -22.16 -61.94
CA ARG A 108 -13.45 -20.71 -62.13
C ARG A 108 -14.44 -20.28 -63.21
N PRO A 109 -14.80 -18.98 -63.27
CA PRO A 109 -14.37 -18.18 -64.44
C PRO A 109 -13.99 -16.71 -64.06
N PRO A 110 -13.65 -15.78 -64.98
CA PRO A 110 -12.27 -15.39 -65.28
C PRO A 110 -12.01 -13.87 -65.15
N THR A 111 -10.75 -13.48 -65.30
CA THR A 111 -10.26 -12.09 -65.42
C THR A 111 -10.61 -11.46 -66.78
N SER A 112 -11.17 -10.23 -66.81
CA SER A 112 -10.77 -9.17 -67.78
C SER A 112 -11.43 -7.81 -67.49
N THR A 113 -10.56 -6.79 -67.39
CA THR A 113 -10.64 -5.42 -67.91
C THR A 113 -11.94 -4.61 -67.95
N ALA A 114 -11.83 -3.41 -67.37
CA ALA A 114 -12.28 -2.10 -67.92
C ALA A 114 -13.54 -1.42 -67.34
N THR A 115 -13.35 -0.11 -67.13
CA THR A 115 -14.29 1.02 -67.27
C THR A 115 -15.29 1.38 -66.16
N ARG A 116 -14.97 2.51 -65.51
CA ARG A 116 -15.78 3.74 -65.30
C ARG A 116 -17.31 3.65 -65.22
N GLY A 117 -17.86 4.34 -64.21
CA GLY A 117 -19.23 4.87 -64.15
C GLY A 117 -20.01 4.30 -62.97
N ALA A 118 -20.19 5.01 -61.85
CA ALA A 118 -21.12 6.11 -61.61
C ALA A 118 -22.60 5.70 -61.65
N PHE A 119 -23.35 6.30 -60.70
CA PHE A 119 -24.80 6.30 -60.50
C PHE A 119 -25.40 5.05 -59.82
N SER A 120 -26.43 5.08 -58.99
CA SER A 120 -27.29 6.08 -58.31
C SER A 120 -28.65 5.39 -58.18
N GLY A 121 -29.32 5.56 -57.04
CA GLY A 121 -30.73 5.22 -56.88
C GLY A 121 -30.97 3.72 -56.67
N GLY A 122 -31.96 3.27 -55.92
CA GLY A 122 -33.10 3.87 -55.25
C GLY A 122 -33.79 2.70 -54.53
N ARG A 123 -34.24 2.86 -53.30
CA ARG A 123 -35.61 3.26 -52.94
C ARG A 123 -36.61 2.09 -53.02
N GLY A 124 -37.24 1.82 -51.86
CA GLY A 124 -38.45 1.00 -51.72
C GLY A 124 -38.17 -0.28 -50.92
N GLY A 125 -38.82 -0.61 -49.82
CA GLY A 125 -40.07 -0.10 -49.24
C GLY A 125 -41.00 -1.27 -48.91
N LEU A 126 -41.84 -1.07 -47.89
CA LEU A 126 -42.96 -1.91 -47.40
C LEU A 126 -42.57 -3.03 -46.41
N ARG A 127 -42.79 -2.90 -45.09
CA ARG A 127 -44.06 -2.80 -44.30
C ARG A 127 -45.06 -3.91 -44.60
N SER A 128 -45.50 -4.61 -43.55
CA SER A 128 -46.91 -4.67 -43.10
C SER A 128 -47.04 -5.78 -42.04
N THR A 129 -47.28 -5.44 -40.76
CA THR A 129 -48.60 -5.36 -40.09
C THR A 129 -49.03 -6.75 -39.58
N THR A 130 -49.42 -6.92 -38.31
CA THR A 130 -50.77 -6.67 -37.74
C THR A 130 -50.61 -6.80 -36.21
N GLY A 131 -51.10 -5.93 -35.31
CA GLY A 131 -52.39 -5.23 -35.17
C GLY A 131 -53.05 -5.76 -33.87
N ARG A 132 -53.89 -5.06 -33.09
CA ARG A 132 -54.55 -3.74 -33.15
C ARG A 132 -55.45 -3.61 -31.88
N THR A 133 -55.99 -2.40 -31.66
CA THR A 133 -57.28 -2.01 -31.01
C THR A 133 -57.19 -1.42 -29.58
N THR A 134 -57.85 -0.32 -29.18
CA THR A 134 -58.86 0.59 -29.80
C THR A 134 -59.11 1.85 -28.92
N ALA A 135 -59.60 2.93 -29.57
CA ALA A 135 -60.39 4.13 -29.14
C ALA A 135 -59.77 5.14 -28.13
N GLN A 136 -59.66 6.45 -28.38
CA GLN A 136 -60.59 7.52 -28.86
C GLN A 136 -61.44 8.17 -27.73
N SER A 137 -61.14 9.44 -27.39
CA SER A 137 -62.08 10.57 -27.13
C SER A 137 -61.33 11.73 -26.41
N GLY A 138 -61.32 12.95 -26.98
CA GLY A 138 -62.00 14.16 -26.45
C GLY A 138 -61.01 15.08 -25.69
N ALA A 139 -60.52 16.22 -26.20
CA ALA A 139 -61.16 17.53 -26.44
C ALA A 139 -61.73 18.22 -25.17
N TRP A 140 -61.59 19.56 -25.14
CA TRP A 140 -62.03 20.57 -24.13
C TRP A 140 -61.04 20.82 -22.96
N GLY A 141 -60.60 22.04 -22.64
CA GLY A 141 -60.97 23.37 -23.11
C GLY A 141 -59.98 24.45 -22.63
N ALA A 142 -60.03 25.58 -23.33
CA ALA A 142 -59.28 26.81 -23.07
C ALA A 142 -60.12 27.80 -22.24
N ALA A 143 -59.45 28.68 -21.48
CA ALA A 143 -59.75 30.11 -21.25
C ALA A 143 -59.00 30.54 -19.97
N ARG A 144 -58.02 31.46 -20.01
CA ARG A 144 -58.08 32.91 -20.27
C ARG A 144 -58.70 33.75 -19.14
N SER A 145 -57.95 34.82 -18.84
CA SER A 145 -58.32 36.12 -18.26
C SER A 145 -58.21 36.23 -16.73
N ASN A 146 -57.88 37.36 -16.13
CA ASN A 146 -57.14 38.58 -16.49
C ASN A 146 -57.17 39.44 -15.20
N THR A 147 -56.24 40.41 -15.08
CA THR A 147 -56.40 41.68 -14.30
C THR A 147 -56.31 41.52 -12.77
N SER A 148 -55.55 42.29 -11.98
CA SER A 148 -55.08 43.70 -11.98
C SER A 148 -54.14 43.86 -10.76
N ASN A 149 -53.35 44.91 -10.52
CA ASN A 149 -52.79 46.04 -11.24
C ASN A 149 -52.09 46.89 -10.14
N SER A 150 -50.86 47.35 -10.35
CA SER A 150 -50.23 48.58 -9.79
C SER A 150 -48.79 48.63 -10.34
N ALA A 151 -48.41 49.34 -11.42
CA ALA A 151 -48.33 50.80 -11.59
C ALA A 151 -47.57 51.45 -10.42
N THR A 152 -46.46 52.18 -10.53
CA THR A 152 -45.84 52.99 -11.62
C THR A 152 -44.40 53.30 -11.15
N THR A 153 -43.40 53.54 -12.00
CA THR A 153 -43.14 54.85 -12.63
C THR A 153 -42.09 54.69 -13.74
N ARG A 154 -42.34 55.41 -14.84
CA ARG A 154 -41.56 55.45 -16.09
C ARG A 154 -40.43 56.47 -16.01
N SER A 155 -39.35 56.23 -16.76
CA SER A 155 -38.77 57.26 -17.63
C SER A 155 -38.16 56.59 -18.87
N ASN A 156 -38.40 57.22 -20.01
CA ASN A 156 -38.21 56.76 -21.38
C ASN A 156 -37.23 57.76 -22.03
N VAL A 157 -36.33 57.30 -22.91
CA VAL A 157 -35.82 57.99 -24.13
C VAL A 157 -34.67 57.15 -24.75
N PRO A 158 -34.49 57.17 -26.10
CA PRO A 158 -34.28 55.95 -26.89
C PRO A 158 -32.99 55.92 -27.74
N GLY A 159 -32.67 54.73 -28.28
CA GLY A 159 -31.99 54.60 -29.58
C GLY A 159 -30.64 53.86 -29.58
N SER A 160 -30.62 52.63 -30.12
CA SER A 160 -29.84 52.27 -31.32
C SER A 160 -29.83 50.75 -31.52
N ASN A 161 -30.18 50.37 -32.74
CA ASN A 161 -30.29 49.02 -33.27
C ASN A 161 -28.91 48.48 -33.67
N SER A 162 -28.64 47.20 -33.37
CA SER A 162 -28.03 46.30 -34.36
C SER A 162 -28.38 44.83 -34.05
N ARG A 163 -29.44 44.35 -34.70
CA ARG A 163 -29.73 42.94 -34.94
C ARG A 163 -29.17 42.53 -36.30
N LEU A 164 -28.41 41.44 -36.34
CA LEU A 164 -28.28 40.45 -37.43
C LEU A 164 -28.00 39.13 -36.69
N GLN A 165 -28.95 38.25 -36.40
CA GLN A 165 -29.75 37.32 -37.21
C GLN A 165 -28.96 36.37 -38.14
N SER A 166 -28.81 35.14 -37.61
CA SER A 166 -28.81 33.79 -38.22
C SER A 166 -27.80 33.44 -39.30
N THR A 167 -27.09 32.32 -39.14
CA THR A 167 -27.59 30.99 -39.58
C THR A 167 -26.67 29.86 -39.11
N SER A 168 -27.31 28.70 -38.93
CA SER A 168 -26.83 27.42 -38.48
C SER A 168 -25.98 26.65 -39.51
N ALA A 169 -24.87 26.06 -39.05
CA ALA A 169 -24.28 24.82 -39.57
C ALA A 169 -23.48 24.18 -38.41
N ALA A 170 -24.00 23.16 -37.70
CA ALA A 170 -23.91 21.76 -38.09
C ALA A 170 -22.47 21.31 -38.44
N SER A 171 -21.63 21.12 -37.42
CA SER A 171 -20.48 20.20 -37.49
C SER A 171 -20.57 19.18 -36.34
N THR A 172 -21.31 18.11 -36.62
CA THR A 172 -20.90 16.72 -36.41
C THR A 172 -19.86 16.46 -35.31
N GLY A 173 -20.35 16.01 -34.15
CA GLY A 173 -19.92 14.71 -33.62
C GLY A 173 -18.49 14.57 -33.11
N ALA A 174 -17.96 15.52 -32.32
CA ALA A 174 -16.83 15.23 -31.45
C ALA A 174 -17.33 14.42 -30.24
N ARG A 175 -17.36 13.09 -30.36
CA ARG A 175 -17.46 12.13 -29.24
C ARG A 175 -16.21 12.27 -28.35
N ARG A 176 -16.13 13.35 -27.58
CA ARG A 176 -15.23 13.45 -26.42
C ARG A 176 -15.90 12.74 -25.25
N GLY A 177 -15.38 11.56 -24.91
CA GLY A 177 -15.83 10.86 -23.70
C GLY A 177 -15.51 9.37 -23.63
N GLY A 178 -14.70 8.81 -24.53
CA GLY A 178 -14.33 7.39 -24.52
C GLY A 178 -12.92 7.09 -23.98
N GLY A 179 -12.27 8.01 -23.27
CA GLY A 179 -10.84 7.93 -22.93
C GLY A 179 -10.49 7.80 -21.45
N ARG A 180 -11.46 7.62 -20.53
CA ARG A 180 -11.19 7.52 -19.08
C ARG A 180 -11.18 6.08 -18.52
N PHE A 181 -11.23 5.07 -19.38
CA PHE A 181 -11.21 3.67 -18.95
C PHE A 181 -9.89 2.94 -19.28
N ALA A 182 -9.11 3.45 -20.25
CA ALA A 182 -7.84 2.82 -20.66
C ALA A 182 -6.65 3.15 -19.74
N ASP A 183 -6.75 4.22 -18.93
CA ASP A 183 -5.66 4.67 -18.04
C ASP A 183 -5.80 4.13 -16.60
N ARG A 184 -6.72 3.18 -16.38
CA ARG A 184 -6.73 2.34 -15.16
C ARG A 184 -5.88 1.10 -15.38
N GLN A 185 -4.66 1.27 -15.90
CA GLN A 185 -3.66 0.22 -15.71
C GLN A 185 -3.55 0.01 -14.20
N ALA A 186 -3.77 -1.23 -13.74
CA ALA A 186 -3.59 -1.56 -12.34
C ALA A 186 -2.17 -1.17 -11.96
N LYS A 187 -2.05 -0.08 -11.21
CA LYS A 187 -0.79 0.48 -10.72
C LYS A 187 -0.03 -0.64 -10.01
N ILE A 188 1.03 -1.15 -10.63
CA ILE A 188 1.83 -2.25 -10.09
C ILE A 188 2.52 -1.73 -8.84
N ARG A 189 2.25 -2.38 -7.71
CA ARG A 189 2.87 -2.05 -6.42
C ARG A 189 4.03 -3.01 -6.15
N GLU A 190 5.04 -2.47 -5.47
CA GLU A 190 6.20 -3.22 -5.03
C GLU A 190 5.90 -3.96 -3.72
N PRO A 191 6.41 -5.19 -3.53
CA PRO A 191 6.28 -5.92 -2.27
C PRO A 191 7.15 -5.28 -1.18
N SER A 192 6.76 -5.42 0.10
CA SER A 192 7.52 -4.86 1.23
C SER A 192 8.88 -5.53 1.44
N VAL A 193 9.00 -6.78 1.01
CA VAL A 193 10.23 -7.57 0.98
C VAL A 193 10.35 -8.26 -0.37
N LYS A 194 11.56 -8.31 -0.91
CA LYS A 194 11.85 -9.12 -2.09
C LYS A 194 11.72 -10.60 -1.71
N VAL A 195 10.71 -11.26 -2.26
CA VAL A 195 10.48 -12.69 -2.06
C VAL A 195 11.64 -13.47 -2.70
N ASP A 196 12.31 -14.30 -1.90
CA ASP A 196 13.36 -15.19 -2.37
C ASP A 196 12.73 -16.43 -3.03
N PRO A 197 13.25 -16.92 -4.16
CA PRO A 197 12.76 -18.15 -4.79
C PRO A 197 12.80 -19.39 -3.87
N ASN A 198 13.68 -19.38 -2.86
CA ASN A 198 13.83 -20.49 -1.91
C ASN A 198 12.79 -20.47 -0.77
N TRP A 199 11.89 -19.48 -0.74
CA TRP A 199 10.85 -19.40 0.28
C TRP A 199 9.64 -20.23 -0.11
N ASP A 200 9.30 -21.20 0.73
CA ASP A 200 8.15 -22.05 0.51
C ASP A 200 6.87 -21.33 0.96
N VAL A 201 5.85 -21.30 0.10
CA VAL A 201 4.53 -20.78 0.47
C VAL A 201 3.81 -21.83 1.31
N VAL A 202 3.50 -21.48 2.56
CA VAL A 202 2.85 -22.38 3.52
C VAL A 202 1.33 -22.29 3.40
N GLU A 203 0.79 -21.08 3.44
CA GLU A 203 -0.66 -20.83 3.40
C GLU A 203 -0.94 -19.49 2.71
N GLU A 204 -2.05 -19.43 1.99
CA GLU A 204 -2.59 -18.20 1.38
C GLU A 204 -3.99 -17.91 1.95
N LEU A 205 -4.10 -16.79 2.68
CA LEU A 205 -5.33 -16.34 3.29
C LEU A 205 -5.95 -15.23 2.43
N ASP A 206 -7.01 -15.57 1.70
CA ASP A 206 -7.74 -14.59 0.89
C ASP A 206 -8.62 -13.68 1.77
N PHE A 207 -8.87 -12.45 1.30
CA PHE A 207 -9.65 -11.47 2.06
C PHE A 207 -11.13 -11.86 2.20
N ALA A 208 -11.67 -12.66 1.28
CA ALA A 208 -13.06 -13.10 1.33
C ALA A 208 -13.29 -14.09 2.48
N ARG A 209 -12.33 -14.99 2.73
CA ARG A 209 -12.26 -15.92 3.87
C ARG A 209 -12.05 -15.14 5.16
N ILE A 210 -11.05 -14.26 5.20
CA ILE A 210 -10.74 -13.45 6.38
C ILE A 210 -11.96 -12.61 6.82
N SER A 211 -12.67 -11.98 5.88
CA SER A 211 -13.82 -11.13 6.19
C SER A 211 -15.02 -11.85 6.84
N LYS A 212 -15.07 -13.19 6.72
CA LYS A 212 -16.11 -14.04 7.33
C LYS A 212 -15.71 -14.55 8.71
N LEU A 213 -14.44 -14.43 9.09
CA LEU A 213 -13.99 -14.80 10.42
C LEU A 213 -14.61 -13.84 11.44
N TYR A 214 -14.98 -14.39 12.58
CA TYR A 214 -15.48 -13.62 13.70
C TYR A 214 -15.10 -14.33 14.99
N TYR A 215 -14.57 -13.57 15.94
CA TYR A 215 -14.30 -14.05 17.28
C TYR A 215 -14.56 -12.91 18.26
N GLN A 216 -15.24 -13.21 19.35
CA GLN A 216 -15.40 -12.27 20.45
C GLN A 216 -14.41 -12.65 21.54
N CYS A 217 -13.44 -11.76 21.76
CA CYS A 217 -12.43 -11.93 22.79
C CYS A 217 -12.92 -11.33 24.11
N ASP A 218 -12.60 -12.01 25.21
CA ASP A 218 -12.83 -11.49 26.55
C ASP A 218 -11.91 -10.29 26.84
N PRO A 219 -12.29 -9.42 27.81
CA PRO A 219 -11.44 -8.31 28.24
C PRO A 219 -10.05 -8.78 28.68
N PRO A 220 -8.99 -8.02 28.38
CA PRO A 220 -7.64 -8.36 28.81
C PRO A 220 -7.43 -8.24 30.31
N VAL A 221 -6.44 -8.99 30.80
CA VAL A 221 -5.89 -8.84 32.16
C VAL A 221 -4.54 -8.10 32.08
N ASP A 222 -4.39 -7.04 32.88
CA ASP A 222 -3.14 -6.30 33.01
C ASP A 222 -2.13 -7.10 33.84
N ILE A 223 -0.98 -7.44 33.25
CA ILE A 223 0.12 -8.12 33.93
C ILE A 223 1.01 -7.10 34.63
N ALA A 224 1.39 -6.05 33.91
CA ALA A 224 2.27 -5.01 34.42
C ALA A 224 2.15 -3.71 33.63
N VAL A 225 2.35 -2.59 34.31
CA VAL A 225 2.36 -1.25 33.72
C VAL A 225 3.70 -0.58 34.03
N TYR A 226 4.27 0.07 33.01
CA TYR A 226 5.57 0.74 33.07
C TYR A 226 5.49 2.15 32.48
N GLY A 227 6.38 3.03 32.94
CA GLY A 227 6.60 4.35 32.35
C GLY A 227 5.84 5.48 33.04
N SER A 228 5.63 6.57 32.32
CA SER A 228 4.95 7.76 32.82
C SER A 228 4.33 8.54 31.68
N VAL A 229 3.15 9.10 31.92
CA VAL A 229 2.42 9.91 30.95
C VAL A 229 2.19 11.32 31.46
N GLN A 230 2.30 12.30 30.58
CA GLN A 230 2.04 13.71 30.88
C GLN A 230 0.57 14.05 30.62
N TYR A 231 0.06 15.07 31.32
CA TYR A 231 -1.30 15.55 31.09
C TYR A 231 -1.41 16.36 29.80
N ILE A 232 -2.52 16.19 29.08
CA ILE A 232 -2.80 16.96 27.87
C ILE A 232 -3.13 18.41 28.23
N ASP A 233 -2.52 19.34 27.49
CA ASP A 233 -2.87 20.75 27.60
C ASP A 233 -4.15 21.07 26.81
N LYS A 234 -5.25 21.27 27.53
CA LYS A 234 -6.55 21.65 26.95
C LYS A 234 -6.52 22.95 26.13
N ALA A 235 -5.48 23.79 26.26
CA ALA A 235 -5.34 24.96 25.40
C ALA A 235 -5.24 24.59 23.91
N TYR A 236 -4.71 23.41 23.57
CA TYR A 236 -4.62 22.92 22.19
C TYR A 236 -5.97 22.50 21.59
N GLU A 237 -7.01 22.33 22.40
CA GLU A 237 -8.39 22.07 21.91
C GLU A 237 -9.04 23.33 21.33
N ARG A 238 -8.56 24.52 21.72
CA ARG A 238 -9.08 25.81 21.26
C ARG A 238 -8.44 26.31 19.97
N ILE A 239 -7.48 25.56 19.43
CA ILE A 239 -6.83 25.85 18.16
C ILE A 239 -7.84 25.67 17.03
N SER A 240 -7.86 26.62 16.11
CA SER A 240 -8.71 26.63 14.91
C SER A 240 -7.88 27.01 13.69
N SER A 241 -8.42 26.87 12.47
CA SER A 241 -7.66 27.19 11.27
C SER A 241 -7.30 28.67 11.15
N LYS A 242 -7.98 29.54 11.91
CA LYS A 242 -7.69 30.99 12.02
C LYS A 242 -6.60 31.33 13.03
N ASN A 243 -6.38 30.46 14.01
CA ASN A 243 -5.38 30.63 15.06
C ASN A 243 -4.49 29.38 15.11
N GLU A 244 -3.83 29.09 13.98
CA GLU A 244 -2.94 27.94 13.85
C GLU A 244 -1.68 28.14 14.72
N LYS A 245 -1.20 27.06 15.34
CA LYS A 245 0.05 27.06 16.12
C LYS A 245 1.14 26.32 15.34
N PRO A 246 2.37 26.86 15.23
CA PRO A 246 3.45 26.15 14.54
C PRO A 246 3.79 24.85 15.27
N LEU A 247 4.00 23.77 14.50
CA LEU A 247 4.49 22.50 15.02
C LEU A 247 6.00 22.63 15.29
N LEU A 248 6.42 22.26 16.50
CA LEU A 248 7.81 22.27 16.94
C LEU A 248 8.36 20.86 16.87
N VAL A 249 9.55 20.71 16.31
CA VAL A 249 10.23 19.41 16.23
C VAL A 249 10.62 18.96 17.65
N THR A 250 10.15 17.80 18.06
CA THR A 250 10.51 17.23 19.37
C THR A 250 11.97 16.78 19.38
N LYS A 251 12.66 17.02 20.51
CA LYS A 251 14.01 16.52 20.78
C LYS A 251 14.01 15.26 21.66
N LYS A 252 12.82 14.81 22.09
CA LYS A 252 12.69 13.65 22.97
C LYS A 252 12.99 12.36 22.21
N THR A 253 13.56 11.38 22.90
CA THR A 253 13.93 10.07 22.34
C THR A 253 12.69 9.17 22.21
N HIS A 254 12.45 8.68 20.99
CA HIS A 254 11.36 7.76 20.69
C HIS A 254 11.92 6.35 20.50
N HIS A 255 11.59 5.45 21.41
CA HIS A 255 11.97 4.05 21.29
C HIS A 255 10.89 3.27 20.53
N ASN A 256 11.30 2.60 19.45
CA ASN A 256 10.43 1.75 18.65
C ASN A 256 10.89 0.29 18.78
N VAL A 257 10.86 -0.23 20.00
CA VAL A 257 11.39 -1.57 20.30
C VAL A 257 10.45 -2.65 19.79
N THR A 258 11.02 -3.65 19.11
CA THR A 258 10.33 -4.85 18.60
C THR A 258 9.82 -5.74 19.74
N ALA A 259 8.99 -6.74 19.43
CA ALA A 259 8.57 -7.71 20.46
C ALA A 259 9.73 -8.57 20.94
N PHE A 260 10.67 -8.88 20.04
CA PHE A 260 11.83 -9.70 20.35
C PHE A 260 12.88 -8.98 21.20
N ASP A 261 13.10 -7.68 20.97
CA ASP A 261 14.10 -6.90 21.72
C ASP A 261 13.58 -6.35 23.07
N ASP A 262 12.29 -6.58 23.37
CA ASP A 262 11.66 -6.12 24.60
C ASP A 262 12.01 -7.03 25.80
N PRO A 263 12.71 -6.54 26.83
CA PRO A 263 13.15 -7.36 27.96
C PRO A 263 11.99 -7.89 28.80
N VAL A 264 10.88 -7.14 28.88
CA VAL A 264 9.71 -7.56 29.67
C VAL A 264 8.96 -8.67 28.94
N LEU A 265 8.72 -8.52 27.63
CA LEU A 265 8.10 -9.59 26.83
C LEU A 265 8.96 -10.86 26.82
N GLN A 266 10.29 -10.74 26.76
CA GLN A 266 11.19 -11.90 26.85
C GLN A 266 11.10 -12.62 28.19
N ASN A 267 10.92 -11.88 29.30
CA ASN A 267 10.73 -12.51 30.60
C ASN A 267 9.36 -13.19 30.69
N LEU A 268 8.31 -12.55 30.19
CA LEU A 268 6.96 -13.13 30.11
C LEU A 268 6.94 -14.39 29.24
N ALA A 269 7.72 -14.42 28.16
CA ALA A 269 7.87 -15.59 27.30
C ALA A 269 8.47 -16.80 28.02
N LYS A 270 9.45 -16.56 28.89
CA LYS A 270 10.13 -17.62 29.66
C LYS A 270 9.24 -18.20 30.75
N SER A 271 8.39 -17.36 31.35
CA SER A 271 7.44 -17.77 32.38
C SER A 271 6.08 -18.20 31.82
N ALA A 272 5.89 -18.15 30.51
CA ALA A 272 4.62 -18.49 29.88
C ALA A 272 4.34 -19.99 30.00
N ASP A 273 3.09 -20.31 30.33
CA ASP A 273 2.59 -21.67 30.40
C ASP A 273 1.54 -21.92 29.31
N GLY A 274 1.66 -23.05 28.62
CA GLY A 274 0.86 -23.40 27.44
C GLY A 274 1.26 -22.64 26.16
N TYR A 275 0.43 -22.76 25.13
CA TYR A 275 0.65 -22.09 23.85
C TYR A 275 0.40 -20.58 23.96
N THR A 276 1.44 -19.79 23.74
CA THR A 276 1.42 -18.34 23.96
C THR A 276 1.99 -17.56 22.77
N ILE A 277 1.23 -16.59 22.30
CA ILE A 277 1.62 -15.64 21.26
C ILE A 277 2.11 -14.35 21.92
N ILE A 278 3.25 -13.84 21.49
CA ILE A 278 3.90 -12.64 22.02
C ILE A 278 4.04 -11.61 20.92
N THR A 279 3.57 -10.39 21.16
CA THR A 279 3.59 -9.34 20.14
C THR A 279 3.56 -7.93 20.73
N THR A 280 3.48 -6.92 19.85
CA THR A 280 3.18 -5.53 20.21
C THR A 280 1.85 -5.11 19.61
N SER A 281 1.20 -4.13 20.22
CA SER A 281 -0.03 -3.51 19.70
C SER A 281 0.09 -3.06 18.25
N SER A 282 1.24 -2.52 17.83
CA SER A 282 1.46 -2.06 16.45
C SER A 282 1.40 -3.18 15.41
N VAL A 283 1.95 -4.36 15.74
CA VAL A 283 1.97 -5.55 14.88
C VAL A 283 0.59 -6.22 14.89
N LEU A 284 -0.01 -6.35 16.07
CA LEU A 284 -1.35 -6.90 16.22
C LEU A 284 -2.39 -6.06 15.47
N ALA A 285 -2.31 -4.73 15.56
CA ALA A 285 -3.17 -3.82 14.82
C ALA A 285 -2.98 -3.93 13.30
N ALA A 286 -1.75 -4.15 12.81
CA ALA A 286 -1.49 -4.39 11.40
C ALA A 286 -2.12 -5.71 10.91
N LEU A 287 -2.07 -6.77 11.72
CA LEU A 287 -2.73 -8.04 11.42
C LEU A 287 -4.25 -7.88 11.37
N MET A 288 -4.85 -7.29 12.41
CA MET A 288 -6.31 -7.07 12.51
C MET A 288 -6.84 -6.13 11.42
N ALA A 289 -6.07 -5.12 11.01
CA ALA A 289 -6.44 -4.17 9.95
C ALA A 289 -6.06 -4.62 8.53
N SER A 290 -5.49 -5.81 8.37
CA SER A 290 -4.92 -6.30 7.10
C SER A 290 -5.86 -6.19 5.90
N THR A 291 -7.17 -6.43 6.09
CA THR A 291 -8.20 -6.36 5.03
C THR A 291 -8.40 -4.97 4.44
N ARG A 292 -7.98 -3.91 5.15
CA ARG A 292 -8.03 -2.52 4.68
C ARG A 292 -6.72 -2.07 4.03
N SER A 293 -5.66 -2.85 4.19
CA SER A 293 -4.34 -2.50 3.65
C SER A 293 -4.25 -2.79 2.15
N ILE A 294 -3.78 -1.78 1.44
CA ILE A 294 -3.50 -1.80 0.01
C ILE A 294 -2.00 -1.93 -0.23
N ASN A 295 -1.20 -1.25 0.59
CA ASN A 295 0.26 -1.35 0.50
C ASN A 295 0.72 -2.68 1.09
N SER A 296 1.80 -3.22 0.53
CA SER A 296 2.43 -4.42 1.08
C SER A 296 3.09 -4.08 2.43
N PHE A 297 2.96 -4.99 3.39
CA PHE A 297 3.65 -5.00 4.66
C PHE A 297 3.96 -6.44 5.04
N ASP A 298 4.88 -6.62 5.96
CA ASP A 298 5.32 -7.94 6.43
C ASP A 298 5.44 -8.00 7.95
N ILE A 299 5.15 -9.18 8.48
CA ILE A 299 5.25 -9.55 9.90
C ILE A 299 6.16 -10.78 9.97
N ILE A 300 7.20 -10.68 10.78
CA ILE A 300 8.10 -11.80 11.09
C ILE A 300 7.39 -12.67 12.12
N VAL A 301 7.32 -13.96 11.84
CA VAL A 301 6.77 -14.96 12.77
C VAL A 301 7.90 -15.90 13.16
N THR A 302 8.23 -15.93 14.45
CA THR A 302 9.24 -16.85 14.98
C THR A 302 8.56 -17.83 15.92
N LYS A 303 8.45 -19.10 15.49
CA LYS A 303 7.91 -20.17 16.31
C LYS A 303 9.03 -20.92 17.03
N LYS A 304 8.88 -21.06 18.35
CA LYS A 304 9.74 -21.86 19.22
C LYS A 304 8.87 -22.67 20.18
N LYS A 305 8.63 -23.94 19.85
CA LYS A 305 7.74 -24.85 20.59
C LYS A 305 6.35 -24.22 20.77
N ASN A 306 5.97 -23.95 22.02
CA ASN A 306 4.68 -23.39 22.40
C ASN A 306 4.67 -21.84 22.37
N ILE A 307 5.79 -21.19 22.06
CA ILE A 307 5.87 -19.72 22.00
C ILE A 307 5.98 -19.26 20.56
N VAL A 308 5.11 -18.33 20.18
CA VAL A 308 5.14 -17.68 18.86
C VAL A 308 5.33 -16.19 19.02
N TYR A 309 6.41 -15.67 18.45
CA TYR A 309 6.63 -14.22 18.37
C TYR A 309 6.08 -13.70 17.06
N LEU A 310 5.17 -12.72 17.13
CA LEU A 310 4.73 -11.92 15.99
C LEU A 310 5.41 -10.56 16.09
N ASP A 311 6.32 -10.29 15.17
CA ASP A 311 7.19 -9.14 15.22
C ASP A 311 7.26 -8.38 13.89
N LYS A 312 7.80 -7.17 13.92
CA LYS A 312 8.09 -6.37 12.73
C LYS A 312 9.58 -6.27 12.48
N ARG A 313 9.96 -5.92 11.25
CA ARG A 313 11.33 -5.49 10.95
C ARG A 313 11.59 -4.12 11.56
N ASP A 314 12.74 -3.97 12.19
CA ASP A 314 13.21 -2.65 12.66
C ASP A 314 13.48 -1.73 11.47
N GLY A 315 12.92 -0.52 11.50
CA GLY A 315 12.94 0.43 10.38
C GLY A 315 12.09 -0.01 9.19
N GLY A 316 11.18 -0.98 9.37
CA GLY A 316 10.32 -1.50 8.32
C GLY A 316 9.15 -0.57 7.96
N VAL A 317 8.37 -0.96 6.95
CA VAL A 317 7.21 -0.19 6.47
C VAL A 317 6.14 0.01 7.55
N LEU A 318 6.04 -0.91 8.52
CA LEU A 318 5.05 -0.85 9.61
C LEU A 318 5.33 0.28 10.62
N ASP A 319 6.55 0.79 10.69
CA ASP A 319 6.97 1.86 11.61
C ASP A 319 6.50 3.25 11.16
N LEU A 320 6.25 3.39 9.87
CA LEU A 320 5.85 4.65 9.27
C LEU A 320 4.35 4.66 8.99
N PRO A 321 3.63 5.73 9.36
CA PRO A 321 2.23 5.87 8.99
C PRO A 321 2.11 6.15 7.48
N THR A 322 1.20 5.44 6.81
CA THR A 322 0.92 5.66 5.39
C THR A 322 0.14 6.97 5.17
N VAL A 323 0.29 7.58 4.01
CA VAL A 323 -0.43 8.82 3.65
C VAL A 323 -1.24 8.56 2.39
N ASN A 324 -2.56 8.73 2.50
CA ASN A 324 -3.53 8.56 1.42
C ASN A 324 -3.47 7.20 0.72
N GLU A 325 -3.15 6.14 1.46
CA GLU A 325 -3.06 4.76 0.96
C GLU A 325 -4.36 4.31 0.28
N ASN A 326 -5.50 4.64 0.87
CA ASN A 326 -6.83 4.23 0.42
C ASN A 326 -7.53 5.26 -0.47
N ALA A 327 -6.83 6.32 -0.87
CA ALA A 327 -7.37 7.29 -1.82
C ALA A 327 -7.62 6.64 -3.19
N SER A 328 -8.61 7.14 -3.93
CA SER A 328 -8.91 6.64 -5.29
C SER A 328 -7.73 6.84 -6.25
N ASP A 329 -6.99 7.93 -6.04
CA ASP A 329 -5.70 8.18 -6.65
C ASP A 329 -4.70 8.33 -5.50
N ALA A 330 -4.04 7.23 -5.14
CA ALA A 330 -3.02 7.21 -4.09
C ALA A 330 -1.69 7.77 -4.60
N PRO A 331 -0.88 8.38 -3.72
CA PRO A 331 0.49 8.78 -4.06
C PRO A 331 1.27 7.60 -4.63
N MET A 332 2.11 7.87 -5.64
CA MET A 332 2.97 6.87 -6.26
C MET A 332 4.35 7.43 -6.51
N ASP A 333 5.32 6.53 -6.61
CA ASP A 333 6.64 6.88 -7.09
C ASP A 333 6.56 7.29 -8.57
N GLY A 334 6.93 8.54 -8.85
CA GLY A 334 7.12 9.05 -10.21
C GLY A 334 8.54 8.78 -10.74
N PRO A 335 8.84 9.16 -11.99
CA PRO A 335 10.18 9.04 -12.58
C PRO A 335 11.23 9.84 -11.78
N ASP A 336 10.83 10.93 -11.13
CA ASP A 336 11.69 11.80 -10.35
C ASP A 336 11.71 11.44 -8.84
N LYS A 337 11.97 10.17 -8.50
CA LYS A 337 11.93 9.69 -7.10
C LYS A 337 12.80 10.53 -6.13
N ALA A 338 13.94 11.07 -6.60
CA ALA A 338 14.90 11.78 -5.76
C ALA A 338 14.49 13.22 -5.38
N THR A 339 13.71 13.90 -6.23
CA THR A 339 13.31 15.31 -6.01
C THR A 339 11.86 15.43 -5.56
N ASN A 340 11.06 14.37 -5.75
CA ASN A 340 9.64 14.38 -5.38
C ASN A 340 9.45 14.25 -3.86
N ILE A 341 9.16 15.38 -3.20
CA ILE A 341 8.81 15.44 -1.78
C ILE A 341 7.47 14.77 -1.45
N ASN A 342 6.66 14.44 -2.46
CA ASN A 342 5.34 13.82 -2.34
C ASN A 342 5.35 12.34 -2.77
N SER A 343 6.52 11.69 -2.81
CA SER A 343 6.59 10.23 -2.95
C SER A 343 5.99 9.55 -1.70
N PRO A 344 5.40 8.34 -1.83
CA PRO A 344 4.80 7.62 -0.70
C PRO A 344 5.73 7.50 0.51
N LEU A 345 6.99 7.14 0.29
CA LEU A 345 7.97 6.99 1.37
C LEU A 345 8.34 8.34 2.00
N ALA A 346 8.54 9.40 1.20
CA ALA A 346 8.84 10.73 1.74
C ALA A 346 7.68 11.29 2.58
N LEU A 347 6.44 11.07 2.13
CA LEU A 347 5.23 11.42 2.88
C LEU A 347 5.09 10.60 4.16
N ALA A 348 5.45 9.32 4.14
CA ALA A 348 5.39 8.46 5.31
C ALA A 348 6.42 8.87 6.39
N HIS A 349 7.65 9.23 5.99
CA HIS A 349 8.64 9.80 6.90
C HIS A 349 8.18 11.13 7.51
N GLU A 350 7.68 12.05 6.67
CA GLU A 350 7.14 13.33 7.15
C GLU A 350 5.96 13.12 8.11
N ALA A 351 5.04 12.22 7.79
CA ALA A 351 3.92 11.88 8.67
C ALA A 351 4.40 11.28 10.00
N GLY A 352 5.43 10.44 9.98
CA GLY A 352 6.08 9.93 11.18
C GLY A 352 6.63 11.04 12.07
N ASP A 353 7.38 11.98 11.50
CA ASP A 353 7.95 13.13 12.22
C ASP A 353 6.86 14.06 12.79
N ILE A 354 5.76 14.24 12.05
CA ILE A 354 4.60 15.01 12.50
C ILE A 354 3.91 14.34 13.69
N VAL A 355 3.59 13.04 13.59
CA VAL A 355 2.96 12.28 14.70
C VAL A 355 3.83 12.31 15.94
N ARG A 356 5.14 12.08 15.75
CA ARG A 356 6.16 12.14 16.78
C ARG A 356 6.14 13.48 17.52
N SER A 357 6.28 14.58 16.78
CA SER A 357 6.35 15.93 17.34
C SER A 357 5.03 16.38 17.97
N TYR A 358 3.91 16.13 17.28
CA TYR A 358 2.58 16.49 17.76
C TYR A 358 2.25 15.79 19.08
N SER A 359 2.58 14.50 19.21
CA SER A 359 2.29 13.72 20.43
C SER A 359 2.88 14.34 21.70
N GLN A 360 4.03 15.00 21.60
CA GLN A 360 4.72 15.61 22.74
C GLN A 360 4.38 17.08 22.93
N GLN A 361 4.14 17.82 21.84
CA GLN A 361 3.89 19.26 21.90
C GLN A 361 2.56 19.62 22.58
N VAL A 362 1.56 18.74 22.53
CA VAL A 362 0.23 18.98 23.11
C VAL A 362 0.15 18.66 24.61
N LEU A 363 1.27 18.33 25.25
CA LEU A 363 1.34 17.92 26.65
C LEU A 363 1.87 19.04 27.55
N ARG A 364 1.56 18.94 28.84
CA ARG A 364 2.13 19.79 29.91
C ARG A 364 3.36 19.12 30.50
N GLU A 365 4.47 19.83 30.57
CA GLU A 365 5.73 19.25 31.03
C GLU A 365 5.74 18.89 32.53
N ALA A 366 5.10 19.74 33.34
CA ALA A 366 5.10 19.65 34.80
C ALA A 366 4.09 18.64 35.37
N GLU A 367 2.96 18.44 34.71
CA GLU A 367 1.86 17.59 35.19
C GLU A 367 1.99 16.18 34.61
N ARG A 368 2.07 15.15 35.45
CA ARG A 368 2.21 13.75 35.00
C ARG A 368 1.57 12.72 35.92
N VAL A 369 1.40 11.53 35.36
CA VAL A 369 1.11 10.28 36.05
C VAL A 369 2.34 9.36 35.88
N THR A 370 2.88 8.89 36.99
CA THR A 370 4.04 7.98 37.04
C THR A 370 3.59 6.65 37.61
N PHE A 371 3.92 5.56 36.91
CA PHE A 371 3.61 4.20 37.34
C PHE A 371 4.73 3.62 38.21
N THR A 372 4.44 2.56 38.95
CA THR A 372 5.37 1.91 39.88
C THR A 372 6.66 1.48 39.19
N ASN A 373 6.57 0.97 37.96
CA ASN A 373 7.74 0.57 37.19
C ASN A 373 8.18 1.69 36.23
N PRO A 374 9.48 2.04 36.19
CA PRO A 374 10.00 3.02 35.23
C PRO A 374 9.94 2.50 33.79
N SER A 375 10.19 3.35 32.79
CA SER A 375 10.23 2.89 31.40
C SER A 375 11.30 1.80 31.20
N PRO A 376 10.97 0.63 30.62
CA PRO A 376 11.90 -0.47 30.40
C PRO A 376 12.93 -0.15 29.30
N PHE A 377 12.72 0.93 28.55
CA PHE A 377 13.56 1.36 27.42
C PHE A 377 14.39 2.59 27.74
N SER A 378 14.45 3.01 29.01
CA SER A 378 15.15 4.23 29.41
C SER A 378 16.66 4.15 29.17
N HIS A 379 17.28 2.97 29.16
CA HIS A 379 18.74 2.78 28.97
C HIS A 379 19.63 3.74 29.81
N GLY A 380 19.15 4.18 30.99
CA GLY A 380 19.84 5.15 31.85
C GLY A 380 19.62 6.63 31.51
N GLU A 381 18.81 6.94 30.49
CA GLU A 381 18.37 8.30 30.19
C GLU A 381 17.38 8.83 31.25
N PRO A 382 17.42 10.14 31.56
CA PRO A 382 16.46 10.73 32.48
C PRO A 382 15.05 10.72 31.87
N ALA A 383 14.02 10.63 32.71
CA ALA A 383 12.62 10.58 32.28
C ALA A 383 12.17 11.81 31.45
N GLU A 384 12.89 12.93 31.54
CA GLU A 384 12.60 14.15 30.76
C GLU A 384 13.08 14.09 29.31
N ALA A 385 14.13 13.30 29.03
CA ALA A 385 14.60 13.06 27.67
C ALA A 385 13.68 12.13 26.90
N LEU A 386 12.98 11.26 27.63
CA LEU A 386 12.04 10.28 27.08
C LEU A 386 10.70 10.91 26.73
N VAL A 387 10.04 10.30 25.77
CA VAL A 387 8.67 10.63 25.39
C VAL A 387 7.69 10.25 26.48
N SER A 388 6.61 11.03 26.60
CA SER A 388 5.46 10.65 27.41
C SER A 388 4.86 9.37 26.83
N ALA A 389 5.00 8.27 27.57
CA ALA A 389 4.49 6.96 27.20
C ALA A 389 4.39 6.05 28.43
N ALA A 390 3.26 5.36 28.55
CA ALA A 390 3.09 4.24 29.45
C ALA A 390 2.87 2.95 28.66
N TYR A 391 3.58 1.90 29.05
CA TYR A 391 3.51 0.59 28.42
C TYR A 391 2.74 -0.36 29.33
N ARG A 392 1.60 -0.87 28.85
CA ARG A 392 0.80 -1.89 29.54
C ARG A 392 1.04 -3.23 28.85
N TYR A 393 1.50 -4.22 29.63
CA TYR A 393 1.64 -5.60 29.20
C TYR A 393 0.37 -6.34 29.58
N ARG A 394 -0.37 -6.78 28.57
CA ARG A 394 -1.73 -7.29 28.75
C ARG A 394 -1.86 -8.69 28.18
N GLN A 395 -2.66 -9.52 28.82
CA GLN A 395 -2.96 -10.88 28.40
C GLN A 395 -4.41 -10.99 27.94
N TRP A 396 -4.63 -11.60 26.78
CA TRP A 396 -5.94 -12.04 26.30
C TRP A 396 -5.99 -13.56 26.26
N GLN A 397 -7.13 -14.12 26.65
CA GLN A 397 -7.41 -15.54 26.48
C GLN A 397 -8.15 -15.74 25.15
N LEU A 398 -7.63 -16.60 24.27
CA LEU A 398 -8.13 -16.85 22.92
C LEU A 398 -8.46 -18.34 22.76
N GLY A 399 -9.46 -18.83 23.50
CA GLY A 399 -9.74 -20.27 23.62
C GLY A 399 -8.68 -20.94 24.49
N GLU A 400 -7.94 -21.93 23.97
CA GLU A 400 -6.86 -22.61 24.71
C GLU A 400 -5.52 -21.86 24.68
N MET A 401 -5.38 -20.89 23.78
CA MET A 401 -4.15 -20.11 23.62
C MET A 401 -4.19 -18.77 24.35
N LYS A 402 -3.01 -18.30 24.75
CA LYS A 402 -2.80 -16.99 25.38
C LYS A 402 -2.16 -16.04 24.39
N LEU A 403 -2.59 -14.78 24.39
CA LEU A 403 -1.93 -13.70 23.66
C LEU A 403 -1.44 -12.66 24.65
N ILE A 404 -0.14 -12.37 24.64
CA ILE A 404 0.48 -11.32 25.44
C ILE A 404 0.97 -10.24 24.49
N ALA A 405 0.51 -9.00 24.71
CA ALA A 405 0.96 -7.87 23.90
C ALA A 405 1.35 -6.66 24.74
N ARG A 406 2.40 -5.96 24.30
CA ARG A 406 2.71 -4.60 24.79
C ARG A 406 1.81 -3.59 24.11
N THR A 407 1.03 -2.87 24.90
CA THR A 407 0.18 -1.75 24.47
C THR A 407 0.73 -0.43 25.01
N GLN A 408 0.36 0.69 24.40
CA GLN A 408 0.92 1.99 24.72
C GLN A 408 -0.19 3.03 24.93
N ILE A 409 -0.06 3.81 25.99
CA ILE A 409 -0.84 5.02 26.27
C ILE A 409 0.11 6.21 26.18
N ASP A 410 -0.32 7.29 25.52
CA ASP A 410 0.55 8.44 25.24
C ASP A 410 0.39 9.56 26.27
N ALA A 411 -0.80 9.73 26.84
CA ALA A 411 -1.10 10.86 27.73
C ALA A 411 -2.23 10.58 28.74
N ALA A 412 -2.29 11.43 29.77
CA ALA A 412 -3.40 11.53 30.70
C ALA A 412 -4.27 12.77 30.40
N VAL A 413 -5.55 12.71 30.72
CA VAL A 413 -6.52 13.80 30.51
C VAL A 413 -7.23 14.07 31.82
N HIS A 414 -7.11 15.30 32.31
CA HIS A 414 -7.85 15.74 33.48
C HIS A 414 -9.30 16.05 33.11
N GLN A 415 -10.25 15.23 33.52
CA GLN A 415 -11.69 15.42 33.28
C GLN A 415 -12.48 15.12 34.56
N PRO A 416 -12.79 16.15 35.37
CA PRO A 416 -13.55 15.98 36.60
C PRO A 416 -14.94 15.39 36.36
N GLY A 417 -15.31 14.39 37.15
CA GLY A 417 -16.66 13.81 37.13
C GLY A 417 -17.01 13.02 35.87
N ALA A 418 -16.02 12.61 35.07
CA ALA A 418 -16.27 11.81 33.86
C ALA A 418 -16.85 10.43 34.18
N GLY A 419 -16.55 9.87 35.36
CA GLY A 419 -16.68 8.45 35.61
C GLY A 419 -15.64 7.67 34.79
N LEU A 420 -15.09 6.61 35.35
CA LEU A 420 -14.23 5.70 34.59
C LEU A 420 -15.14 4.65 33.91
N ASP A 421 -15.35 4.81 32.61
CA ASP A 421 -15.99 3.78 31.77
C ASP A 421 -15.05 2.59 31.55
N THR A 422 -13.73 2.83 31.59
CA THR A 422 -12.69 1.82 31.39
C THR A 422 -11.89 1.58 32.66
N GLU A 423 -11.34 0.37 32.82
CA GLU A 423 -10.48 0.05 33.96
C GLU A 423 -9.17 0.87 33.88
N PRO A 424 -8.87 1.69 34.90
CA PRO A 424 -7.66 2.48 34.91
C PRO A 424 -6.43 1.57 34.94
N PRO A 425 -5.29 1.98 34.34
CA PRO A 425 -4.05 1.25 34.46
C PRO A 425 -3.66 1.12 35.93
N SER A 426 -3.35 -0.10 36.35
CA SER A 426 -2.95 -0.38 37.72
C SER A 426 -1.54 0.14 38.03
N GLY A 427 -1.25 0.29 39.32
CA GLY A 427 0.10 0.64 39.79
C GLY A 427 0.48 2.10 39.55
N VAL A 428 -0.44 3.03 39.76
CA VAL A 428 -0.12 4.47 39.82
C VAL A 428 0.69 4.73 41.10
N ALA A 429 1.94 5.18 40.93
CA ALA A 429 2.81 5.55 42.05
C ALA A 429 2.65 7.04 42.42
N PHE A 430 2.41 7.89 41.42
CA PHE A 430 2.19 9.33 41.60
C PHE A 430 1.29 9.86 40.49
N SER A 431 0.39 10.78 40.82
CA SER A 431 -0.40 11.53 39.85
C SER A 431 -0.56 12.98 40.28
N SER A 432 -0.44 13.91 39.34
CA SER A 432 -0.70 15.34 39.58
C SER A 432 -2.20 15.66 39.78
N ALA A 433 -3.11 14.75 39.43
CA ALA A 433 -4.54 14.91 39.65
C ALA A 433 -5.16 13.65 40.30
N SER A 434 -6.39 13.80 40.83
CA SER A 434 -7.14 12.68 41.40
C SER A 434 -7.34 11.58 40.36
N GLU A 435 -7.21 10.32 40.78
CA GLU A 435 -7.45 9.15 39.92
C GLU A 435 -8.88 9.15 39.35
N SER A 436 -9.86 9.58 40.14
CA SER A 436 -11.27 9.72 39.71
C SER A 436 -11.48 10.72 38.57
N ASP A 437 -10.54 11.64 38.39
CA ASP A 437 -10.60 12.72 37.40
C ASP A 437 -9.60 12.51 36.26
N THR A 438 -8.95 11.34 36.21
CA THR A 438 -7.90 11.02 35.25
C THR A 438 -8.41 10.01 34.23
N LEU A 439 -8.47 10.44 32.97
CA LEU A 439 -8.68 9.56 31.83
C LEU A 439 -7.36 9.35 31.09
N TYR A 440 -7.27 8.30 30.29
CA TYR A 440 -6.09 7.97 29.50
C TYR A 440 -6.36 8.09 28.01
N ALA A 441 -5.35 8.56 27.27
CA ALA A 441 -5.51 8.84 25.85
C ALA A 441 -4.32 8.37 25.01
N THR A 442 -4.64 7.96 23.78
CA THR A 442 -3.67 7.86 22.69
C THR A 442 -3.71 9.14 21.85
N ILE A 443 -2.54 9.56 21.36
CA ILE A 443 -2.40 10.78 20.57
C ILE A 443 -1.86 10.43 19.20
N ARG A 444 -2.59 10.81 18.16
CA ARG A 444 -2.21 10.66 16.76
C ARG A 444 -2.49 11.96 16.01
N SER A 445 -1.97 12.09 14.79
CA SER A 445 -2.23 13.24 13.95
C SER A 445 -2.37 12.86 12.48
N LEU A 446 -3.37 13.46 11.85
CA LEU A 446 -3.54 13.47 10.41
C LEU A 446 -2.72 14.63 9.82
N ASN A 447 -2.18 14.40 8.63
CA ASN A 447 -1.33 15.35 7.93
C ASN A 447 -1.88 15.72 6.56
N GLU A 448 -1.97 17.02 6.27
CA GLU A 448 -2.26 17.59 4.94
C GLU A 448 -0.94 18.08 4.33
N PHE A 449 -0.61 17.56 3.14
CA PHE A 449 0.54 18.02 2.36
C PHE A 449 0.11 19.12 1.36
N ASP A 450 0.06 18.83 0.07
CA ASP A 450 -0.47 19.71 -0.96
C ASP A 450 -1.86 19.21 -1.38
N PRO A 451 -2.96 19.94 -1.06
CA PRO A 451 -4.32 19.54 -1.41
C PRO A 451 -4.57 19.41 -2.91
N ARG A 452 -3.71 20.00 -3.75
CA ARG A 452 -3.83 20.00 -5.21
C ARG A 452 -2.88 19.03 -5.90
N ALA A 453 -1.97 18.40 -5.15
CA ALA A 453 -1.01 17.47 -5.73
C ALA A 453 -1.69 16.16 -6.17
N PRO A 454 -1.12 15.45 -7.15
CA PRO A 454 -1.47 14.06 -7.41
C PRO A 454 -1.32 13.23 -6.13
N GLY A 455 -2.25 12.33 -5.85
CA GLY A 455 -2.23 11.58 -4.59
C GLY A 455 -2.89 12.27 -3.39
N ALA A 456 -3.33 13.53 -3.50
CA ALA A 456 -3.93 14.28 -2.38
C ALA A 456 -5.32 13.79 -1.95
N GLY A 457 -5.91 12.85 -2.70
CA GLY A 457 -7.17 12.21 -2.32
C GLY A 457 -8.40 13.12 -2.34
N GLY A 458 -8.28 14.32 -2.91
CA GLY A 458 -9.41 15.22 -3.17
C GLY A 458 -10.02 15.86 -1.93
N ALA A 459 -9.31 15.89 -0.80
CA ALA A 459 -9.78 16.58 0.40
C ALA A 459 -9.91 18.10 0.15
N PRO A 460 -10.98 18.75 0.64
CA PRO A 460 -11.05 20.21 0.65
C PRO A 460 -9.92 20.78 1.50
N SER A 461 -9.33 21.91 1.10
CA SER A 461 -8.25 22.53 1.86
C SER A 461 -8.65 22.76 3.32
N TRP A 462 -7.89 22.18 4.25
CA TRP A 462 -8.22 22.19 5.68
C TRP A 462 -8.27 23.61 6.22
N ARG A 463 -7.33 24.49 5.83
CA ARG A 463 -7.33 25.89 6.28
C ARG A 463 -8.64 26.64 5.97
N GLN A 464 -9.31 26.28 4.88
CA GLN A 464 -10.56 26.91 4.48
C GLN A 464 -11.81 26.19 5.04
N LYS A 465 -11.74 24.87 5.19
CA LYS A 465 -12.92 24.02 5.38
C LYS A 465 -12.97 23.26 6.71
N LEU A 466 -11.88 23.20 7.49
CA LEU A 466 -11.85 22.46 8.75
C LEU A 466 -12.81 23.05 9.80
N ASP A 467 -12.96 24.37 9.84
CA ASP A 467 -13.87 25.04 10.78
C ASP A 467 -15.32 25.09 10.27
N SER A 468 -15.52 25.30 8.96
CA SER A 468 -16.85 25.48 8.37
C SER A 468 -17.52 24.19 7.92
N GLN A 469 -16.74 23.18 7.53
CA GLN A 469 -17.18 21.91 6.94
C GLN A 469 -16.37 20.74 7.50
N ARG A 470 -16.18 20.71 8.83
CA ARG A 470 -15.38 19.69 9.54
C ARG A 470 -15.75 18.26 9.13
N GLY A 471 -17.05 17.96 9.04
CA GLY A 471 -17.53 16.63 8.65
C GLY A 471 -17.09 16.20 7.25
N ALA A 472 -17.01 17.13 6.28
CA ALA A 472 -16.56 16.81 4.93
C ALA A 472 -15.05 16.52 4.86
N VAL A 473 -14.25 17.28 5.62
CA VAL A 473 -12.80 17.04 5.76
C VAL A 473 -12.58 15.67 6.40
N VAL A 474 -13.20 15.41 7.55
CA VAL A 474 -13.07 14.15 8.29
C VAL A 474 -13.53 12.97 7.43
N ALA A 475 -14.68 13.04 6.77
CA ALA A 475 -15.17 11.95 5.92
C ALA A 475 -14.19 11.61 4.78
N THR A 476 -13.54 12.63 4.21
CA THR A 476 -12.53 12.42 3.15
C THR A 476 -11.28 11.77 3.71
N GLU A 477 -10.83 12.19 4.90
CA GLU A 477 -9.69 11.58 5.58
C GLU A 477 -9.95 10.15 6.04
N LEU A 478 -11.13 9.86 6.60
CA LEU A 478 -11.55 8.52 6.98
C LEU A 478 -11.50 7.56 5.78
N LYS A 479 -11.85 8.05 4.59
CA LYS A 479 -11.79 7.28 3.35
C LYS A 479 -10.36 7.12 2.82
N ASN A 480 -9.60 8.20 2.73
CA ASN A 480 -8.26 8.19 2.12
C ASN A 480 -7.21 7.50 2.99
N ASN A 481 -7.40 7.51 4.31
CA ASN A 481 -6.47 6.99 5.30
C ASN A 481 -7.09 5.85 6.13
N ALA A 482 -8.01 5.09 5.54
CA ALA A 482 -8.79 4.05 6.23
C ALA A 482 -7.92 3.03 6.99
N ASN A 483 -6.88 2.48 6.35
CA ASN A 483 -5.98 1.51 6.98
C ASN A 483 -5.24 2.11 8.19
N LYS A 484 -4.68 3.32 8.03
CA LYS A 484 -3.98 4.06 9.09
C LYS A 484 -4.89 4.31 10.29
N LEU A 485 -6.11 4.79 10.05
CA LEU A 485 -7.08 5.07 11.11
C LEU A 485 -7.59 3.80 11.78
N CYS A 486 -7.81 2.72 11.04
CA CYS A 486 -8.13 1.41 11.62
C CYS A 486 -7.03 0.94 12.58
N ARG A 487 -5.76 0.99 12.15
CA ARG A 487 -4.62 0.60 13.01
C ARG A 487 -4.57 1.41 14.30
N TRP A 488 -4.67 2.74 14.22
CA TRP A 488 -4.65 3.60 15.41
C TRP A 488 -5.85 3.36 16.34
N THR A 489 -7.03 3.09 15.77
CA THR A 489 -8.22 2.78 16.56
C THR A 489 -8.04 1.44 17.30
N ILE A 490 -7.53 0.41 16.62
CA ILE A 490 -7.22 -0.89 17.23
C ILE A 490 -6.15 -0.75 18.32
N GLU A 491 -5.07 -0.02 18.08
CA GLU A 491 -4.05 0.25 19.10
C GLU A 491 -4.66 0.87 20.37
N SER A 492 -5.60 1.81 20.20
CA SER A 492 -6.28 2.49 21.30
C SER A 492 -7.24 1.58 22.06
N LEU A 493 -7.97 0.71 21.34
CA LEU A 493 -8.84 -0.31 21.92
C LEU A 493 -8.03 -1.34 22.71
N LEU A 494 -6.91 -1.83 22.14
CA LEU A 494 -6.02 -2.79 22.80
C LEU A 494 -5.40 -2.20 24.07
N ALA A 495 -5.10 -0.90 24.08
CA ALA A 495 -4.58 -0.19 25.26
C ALA A 495 -5.66 0.13 26.32
N SER A 496 -6.95 -0.08 26.01
CA SER A 496 -8.10 0.44 26.77
C SER A 496 -7.94 1.92 27.10
N ALA A 497 -7.62 2.73 26.09
CA ALA A 497 -7.62 4.18 26.24
C ALA A 497 -9.06 4.71 26.25
N ASP A 498 -9.37 5.66 27.13
CA ASP A 498 -10.69 6.31 27.18
C ASP A 498 -10.93 7.20 25.95
N GLN A 499 -9.85 7.80 25.43
CA GLN A 499 -9.91 8.75 24.32
C GLN A 499 -8.81 8.45 23.29
N ILE A 500 -9.16 8.54 22.01
CA ILE A 500 -8.19 8.74 20.93
C ILE A 500 -8.28 10.20 20.48
N ARG A 501 -7.14 10.90 20.50
CA ARG A 501 -7.05 12.30 20.10
C ARG A 501 -6.34 12.43 18.76
N LEU A 502 -7.01 13.05 17.80
CA LEU A 502 -6.54 13.25 16.43
C LEU A 502 -6.24 14.73 16.19
N GLY A 503 -4.97 15.06 15.96
CA GLY A 503 -4.55 16.38 15.50
C GLY A 503 -4.69 16.56 13.99
N PHE A 504 -5.02 17.77 13.55
CA PHE A 504 -4.99 18.16 12.13
C PHE A 504 -3.78 19.06 11.90
N VAL A 505 -2.76 18.53 11.25
CA VAL A 505 -1.52 19.24 10.95
C VAL A 505 -1.37 19.42 9.45
N SER A 506 -1.05 20.63 9.00
CA SER A 506 -0.88 20.93 7.58
C SER A 506 0.44 21.62 7.32
N ARG A 507 1.10 21.34 6.19
CA ARG A 507 2.28 22.10 5.75
C ARG A 507 1.97 23.60 5.72
N SER A 508 2.87 24.45 6.21
CA SER A 508 2.70 25.91 6.12
C SER A 508 2.82 26.39 4.68
N ASN A 509 3.70 25.76 3.90
CA ASN A 509 3.80 25.94 2.45
C ASN A 509 3.76 24.55 1.80
N PRO A 510 2.88 24.27 0.83
CA PRO A 510 2.79 22.96 0.17
C PRO A 510 4.12 22.44 -0.40
N ARG A 511 5.03 23.34 -0.77
CA ARG A 511 6.37 23.01 -1.30
C ARG A 511 7.44 22.76 -0.22
N ASP A 512 7.13 23.01 1.04
CA ASP A 512 8.06 22.89 2.16
C ASP A 512 7.57 21.82 3.14
N ARG A 513 8.28 20.70 3.19
CA ARG A 513 7.96 19.57 4.07
C ARG A 513 8.45 19.74 5.52
N LYS A 514 9.17 20.81 5.85
CA LYS A 514 9.81 20.97 7.18
C LYS A 514 9.01 21.82 8.15
N ARG A 515 8.05 22.61 7.65
CA ARG A 515 7.26 23.55 8.47
C ARG A 515 5.79 23.21 8.38
N HIS A 516 5.19 23.02 9.56
CA HIS A 516 3.79 22.64 9.69
C HIS A 516 3.08 23.52 10.71
N GLY A 517 1.78 23.67 10.52
CA GLY A 517 0.86 24.33 11.45
C GLY A 517 -0.20 23.35 11.94
N ILE A 518 -0.47 23.38 13.25
CA ILE A 518 -1.59 22.69 13.88
C ILE A 518 -2.84 23.54 13.64
N LEU A 519 -3.81 22.97 12.93
CA LEU A 519 -5.06 23.63 12.55
C LEU A 519 -6.22 23.35 13.51
N GLY A 520 -6.11 22.28 14.30
CA GLY A 520 -7.13 21.89 15.26
C GLY A 520 -6.95 20.46 15.73
N SER A 521 -7.87 20.01 16.57
CA SER A 521 -7.90 18.65 17.10
C SER A 521 -9.32 18.12 17.21
N MET A 522 -9.44 16.80 17.27
CA MET A 522 -10.68 16.08 17.55
C MET A 522 -10.43 14.97 18.56
N VAL A 523 -11.46 14.67 19.34
CA VAL A 523 -11.44 13.65 20.38
C VAL A 523 -12.57 12.68 20.10
N TYR A 524 -12.29 11.39 20.17
CA TYR A 524 -13.26 10.32 20.06
C TYR A 524 -13.05 9.32 21.20
N LYS A 525 -14.13 8.64 21.64
CA LYS A 525 -13.95 7.34 22.28
C LYS A 525 -13.51 6.33 21.21
N PRO A 526 -12.57 5.41 21.49
CA PRO A 526 -12.13 4.45 20.48
C PRO A 526 -13.27 3.60 19.89
N ASP A 527 -14.25 3.19 20.68
CA ASP A 527 -15.43 2.43 20.22
C ASP A 527 -16.31 3.24 19.24
N ASP A 528 -16.54 4.52 19.53
CA ASP A 528 -17.28 5.42 18.64
C ASP A 528 -16.53 5.60 17.32
N LEU A 529 -15.20 5.76 17.37
CA LEU A 529 -14.39 5.87 16.16
C LEU A 529 -14.39 4.57 15.35
N ALA A 530 -14.31 3.41 16.01
CA ALA A 530 -14.41 2.10 15.37
C ALA A 530 -15.74 1.95 14.60
N THR A 531 -16.83 2.42 15.20
CA THR A 531 -18.15 2.45 14.57
C THR A 531 -18.17 3.39 13.36
N HIS A 532 -17.61 4.61 13.49
CA HIS A 532 -17.56 5.59 12.40
C HIS A 532 -16.74 5.15 11.20
N ILE A 533 -15.66 4.38 11.40
CA ILE A 533 -14.81 3.87 10.31
C ILE A 533 -15.27 2.51 9.79
N HIS A 534 -16.39 1.98 10.30
CA HIS A 534 -16.88 0.63 9.98
C HIS A 534 -15.81 -0.44 10.20
N LEU A 535 -15.14 -0.38 11.36
CA LEU A 535 -14.20 -1.39 11.83
C LEU A 535 -14.97 -2.48 12.57
N ASN A 536 -14.92 -3.70 12.05
CA ASN A 536 -15.41 -4.88 12.76
C ASN A 536 -14.28 -5.47 13.60
N VAL A 537 -14.25 -5.12 14.89
CA VAL A 537 -13.22 -5.59 15.84
C VAL A 537 -13.28 -7.11 16.00
N GLY A 538 -14.48 -7.70 16.00
CA GLY A 538 -14.66 -9.15 16.10
C GLY A 538 -14.11 -9.92 14.90
N ALA A 539 -14.18 -9.34 13.69
CA ALA A 539 -13.51 -9.91 12.51
C ALA A 539 -11.97 -9.85 12.63
N GLY A 540 -11.45 -8.75 13.20
CA GLY A 540 -10.02 -8.63 13.52
C GLY A 540 -9.56 -9.72 14.48
N TRP A 541 -10.30 -9.94 15.57
CA TRP A 541 -10.01 -11.02 16.52
C TRP A 541 -10.18 -12.41 15.91
N GLY A 542 -11.16 -12.60 15.01
CA GLY A 542 -11.34 -13.84 14.27
C GLY A 542 -10.11 -14.20 13.43
N LEU A 543 -9.51 -13.21 12.78
CA LEU A 543 -8.24 -13.39 12.06
C LEU A 543 -7.09 -13.73 13.01
N VAL A 544 -6.95 -13.02 14.13
CA VAL A 544 -5.88 -13.30 15.12
C VAL A 544 -5.98 -14.72 15.65
N LYS A 545 -7.19 -15.17 15.99
CA LYS A 545 -7.45 -16.52 16.47
C LYS A 545 -7.11 -17.57 15.40
N ALA A 546 -7.66 -17.43 14.19
CA ALA A 546 -7.38 -18.35 13.09
C ALA A 546 -5.88 -18.40 12.71
N PHE A 547 -5.19 -17.25 12.77
CA PHE A 547 -3.76 -17.19 12.51
C PHE A 547 -2.94 -17.83 13.63
N GLY A 548 -3.36 -17.66 14.89
CA GLY A 548 -2.78 -18.38 16.03
C GLY A 548 -2.90 -19.89 15.87
N ASP A 549 -4.10 -20.38 15.51
CA ASP A 549 -4.36 -21.82 15.31
C ASP A 549 -3.52 -22.36 14.14
N LEU A 550 -3.37 -21.58 13.06
CA LEU A 550 -2.46 -21.91 11.96
C LEU A 550 -1.01 -22.04 12.44
N CYS A 551 -0.52 -21.09 13.25
CA CYS A 551 0.84 -21.13 13.79
C CYS A 551 1.07 -22.30 14.74
N GLU A 552 0.05 -22.79 15.45
CA GLU A 552 0.14 -23.97 16.30
C GLU A 552 0.50 -25.22 15.50
N GLY A 553 -0.03 -25.37 14.28
CA GLY A 553 0.26 -26.50 13.38
C GLY A 553 1.61 -26.44 12.64
N LEU A 554 2.34 -25.33 12.69
CA LEU A 554 3.62 -25.16 11.97
C LEU A 554 4.80 -25.85 12.66
N ASP A 555 5.88 -26.14 11.93
CA ASP A 555 7.14 -26.54 12.58
C ASP A 555 7.82 -25.34 13.25
N ASP A 556 8.72 -25.62 14.20
CA ASP A 556 9.63 -24.62 14.75
C ASP A 556 10.48 -23.99 13.64
N GLY A 557 10.57 -22.66 13.63
CA GLY A 557 11.25 -21.95 12.56
C GLY A 557 10.88 -20.48 12.43
N LYS A 558 11.41 -19.86 11.38
CA LYS A 558 11.10 -18.48 10.98
C LYS A 558 10.18 -18.49 9.78
N TYR A 559 9.14 -17.68 9.85
CA TYR A 559 8.17 -17.46 8.80
C TYR A 559 7.99 -15.96 8.57
N LEU A 560 7.47 -15.61 7.40
CA LEU A 560 7.15 -14.24 7.02
C LEU A 560 5.70 -14.20 6.54
N LEU A 561 4.84 -13.50 7.26
CA LEU A 561 3.50 -13.18 6.77
C LEU A 561 3.59 -11.88 5.97
N MET A 562 3.24 -11.93 4.69
CA MET A 562 3.29 -10.77 3.80
C MET A 562 1.90 -10.45 3.23
N ARG A 563 1.53 -9.17 3.26
CA ARG A 563 0.41 -8.64 2.49
C ARG A 563 0.82 -8.50 1.02
N ASP A 564 0.17 -9.23 0.13
CA ASP A 564 0.49 -9.18 -1.30
C ASP A 564 0.21 -7.76 -1.87
N PRO A 565 1.17 -7.15 -2.60
CA PRO A 565 1.04 -5.78 -3.09
C PRO A 565 -0.07 -5.59 -4.13
N ASN A 566 -0.45 -6.64 -4.87
CA ASN A 566 -1.31 -6.53 -6.04
C ASN A 566 -2.59 -7.38 -5.95
N LYS A 567 -2.58 -8.45 -5.13
CA LYS A 567 -3.75 -9.31 -4.88
C LYS A 567 -4.28 -9.09 -3.47
N PRO A 568 -5.58 -9.22 -3.18
CA PRO A 568 -6.16 -9.07 -1.83
C PRO A 568 -6.00 -10.35 -0.99
N VAL A 569 -4.75 -10.71 -0.69
CA VAL A 569 -4.37 -11.94 0.04
C VAL A 569 -3.21 -11.67 1.03
N LEU A 570 -3.17 -12.44 2.11
CA LEU A 570 -1.98 -12.59 2.96
C LEU A 570 -1.31 -13.91 2.63
N LYS A 571 0.00 -13.91 2.45
CA LYS A 571 0.79 -15.11 2.17
C LYS A 571 1.76 -15.37 3.30
N LEU A 572 1.76 -16.58 3.83
CA LEU A 572 2.71 -17.03 4.83
C LEU A 572 3.82 -17.81 4.13
N TYR A 573 5.06 -17.34 4.28
CA TYR A 573 6.26 -17.96 3.73
C TYR A 573 7.07 -18.62 4.84
N LYS A 574 7.61 -19.83 4.59
CA LYS A 574 8.66 -20.43 5.43
C LYS A 574 10.01 -19.90 4.97
N VAL A 575 10.71 -19.21 5.87
CA VAL A 575 12.02 -18.63 5.57
C VAL A 575 13.09 -19.61 6.02
N LEU A 576 13.78 -20.21 5.05
CA LEU A 576 14.89 -21.12 5.33
C LEU A 576 16.05 -20.35 5.96
N SER A 577 16.69 -20.93 6.98
CA SER A 577 17.93 -20.39 7.53
C SER A 577 19.07 -20.56 6.53
N ALA A 578 20.12 -19.73 6.61
CA ALA A 578 21.28 -19.85 5.72
C ALA A 578 21.90 -21.28 5.72
N ALA A 579 21.91 -21.93 6.89
CA ALA A 579 22.34 -23.32 7.01
C ALA A 579 21.38 -24.31 6.33
N ALA A 580 20.06 -24.09 6.43
CA ALA A 580 19.06 -24.90 5.75
C ALA A 580 19.09 -24.69 4.23
N ILE A 581 19.38 -23.47 3.76
CA ILE A 581 19.59 -23.17 2.34
C ILE A 581 20.83 -23.91 1.84
N ALA A 582 21.94 -23.85 2.57
CA ALA A 582 23.16 -24.58 2.22
C ALA A 582 22.93 -26.10 2.18
N ALA A 583 22.17 -26.65 3.12
CA ALA A 583 21.80 -28.06 3.14
C ALA A 583 20.88 -28.45 1.97
N LYS A 584 19.89 -27.60 1.62
CA LYS A 584 18.99 -27.82 0.49
C LYS A 584 19.75 -27.80 -0.84
N LEU A 585 20.62 -26.82 -1.04
CA LEU A 585 21.49 -26.73 -2.22
C LEU A 585 22.47 -27.92 -2.30
N ALA A 586 23.02 -28.38 -1.17
CA ALA A 586 23.86 -29.56 -1.13
C ALA A 586 23.08 -30.85 -1.49
N ALA A 587 21.82 -30.96 -1.06
CA ALA A 587 20.96 -32.09 -1.41
C ALA A 587 20.56 -32.09 -2.89
N GLU A 588 20.23 -30.92 -3.46
CA GLU A 588 19.93 -30.77 -4.90
C GLU A 588 21.17 -31.02 -5.78
N ALA A 589 22.36 -30.63 -5.32
CA ALA A 589 23.63 -30.97 -5.98
C ALA A 589 23.94 -32.47 -5.90
N ALA A 590 23.56 -33.14 -4.80
CA ALA A 590 23.74 -34.58 -4.66
C ALA A 590 22.73 -35.38 -5.51
N SER A 591 21.51 -34.89 -5.72
CA SER A 591 20.52 -35.57 -6.58
C SER A 591 20.82 -35.41 -8.07
N SER A 592 21.30 -34.23 -8.50
CA SER A 592 21.71 -34.01 -9.90
C SER A 592 22.94 -34.84 -10.30
N GLY A 593 23.88 -35.06 -9.38
CA GLY A 593 25.01 -35.96 -9.61
C GLY A 593 24.66 -37.45 -9.74
N VAL A 594 23.47 -37.87 -9.30
CA VAL A 594 22.98 -39.26 -9.45
C VAL A 594 22.25 -39.43 -10.79
N GLU A 595 21.55 -38.41 -11.27
CA GLU A 595 20.91 -38.42 -12.60
C GLU A 595 21.96 -38.43 -13.72
N ASP A 596 23.06 -37.67 -13.60
CA ASP A 596 24.17 -37.71 -14.56
C ASP A 596 24.89 -39.08 -14.60
N GLN A 597 24.92 -39.81 -13.48
CA GLN A 597 25.46 -41.17 -13.42
C GLN A 597 24.51 -42.21 -14.03
N GLN A 598 23.20 -42.07 -13.80
CA GLN A 598 22.20 -42.96 -14.40
C GLN A 598 22.06 -42.76 -15.92
N GLN A 599 22.18 -41.52 -16.39
CA GLN A 599 22.17 -41.20 -17.82
C GLN A 599 23.45 -41.70 -18.53
N ALA A 600 24.60 -41.61 -17.87
CA ALA A 600 25.86 -42.16 -18.38
C ALA A 600 25.87 -43.70 -18.44
N ASP A 601 25.16 -44.37 -17.53
CA ASP A 601 25.02 -45.84 -17.52
C ASP A 601 23.97 -46.33 -18.55
N GLU A 602 22.95 -45.53 -18.89
CA GLU A 602 22.00 -45.83 -19.97
C GLU A 602 22.59 -45.60 -21.38
N ASP A 603 23.45 -44.59 -21.56
CA ASP A 603 24.15 -44.33 -22.83
C ASP A 603 25.31 -45.31 -23.10
N ALA A 604 25.67 -46.15 -22.11
CA ALA A 604 26.72 -47.14 -22.20
C ALA A 604 26.23 -48.57 -22.60
N TYR A 605 24.94 -48.73 -22.92
CA TYR A 605 24.34 -50.03 -23.30
C TYR A 605 23.93 -50.15 -24.77
#